data_AF-A0A517S8D4-F1
#
_entry.id   AF-A0A517S8D4-F1
#
_cell.length_a   1.000
_cell.length_b   1.000
_cell.length_c   1.000
_cell.angle_alpha   90.00
_cell.angle_beta   90.00
_cell.angle_gamma   90.00
#
_symmetry.space_group_name_H-M   'P 1'
#
loop_
_entity.id
_entity.type
_entity.pdbx_description
1 polymer ?
#
loop_
_entity_poly.entity_id
_entity_poly.type
_entity_poly.pdbx_seq_one_letter_code
_entity_poly.pdbx_strand_id
1 'polypeptide(L)'
;MDTFLMAVAFVTLVAMLCGLMWCIRALERMQFRRYLASEGIPVVILRHVWYDPPKSVQSQTRQLHYRQWYEVRFPDGTVKWAQFQRHYPSEAALQLFDP
;
A
#
# COMPACT_ATOMS: atom_id res chain seq x y z
N MET A 1 0.25 6.34 -42.68
CA MET A 1 -0.84 5.58 -42.02
C MET A 1 -0.28 4.71 -40.88
N ASP A 2 0.92 4.17 -41.06
CA ASP A 2 1.60 3.27 -40.10
C ASP A 2 2.01 3.93 -38.78
N THR A 3 2.47 5.19 -38.82
CA THR A 3 2.83 5.95 -37.62
C THR A 3 1.63 6.25 -36.72
N PHE A 4 0.45 6.47 -37.31
CA PHE A 4 -0.80 6.67 -36.57
C PHE A 4 -1.25 5.39 -35.85
N LEU A 5 -1.19 4.24 -36.54
CA LEU A 5 -1.52 2.94 -35.95
C LEU A 5 -0.56 2.54 -34.82
N MET A 6 0.75 2.79 -34.99
CA MET A 6 1.73 2.57 -33.93
C MET A 6 1.48 3.45 -32.70
N ALA A 7 1.11 4.73 -32.90
CA ALA A 7 0.79 5.63 -31.79
C ALA A 7 -0.45 5.18 -31.02
N VAL A 8 -1.51 4.74 -31.71
CA VAL A 8 -2.72 4.21 -31.07
C VAL A 8 -2.39 2.95 -30.24
N ALA A 9 -1.67 2.00 -30.82
CA ALA A 9 -1.27 0.79 -30.11
C ALA A 9 -0.43 1.09 -28.86
N PHE A 10 0.48 2.07 -28.94
CA PHE A 10 1.29 2.50 -27.80
C PHE A 10 0.43 3.13 -26.69
N VAL A 11 -0.49 4.04 -27.04
CA VAL A 11 -1.39 4.68 -26.06
C VAL A 11 -2.30 3.64 -25.39
N THR A 12 -2.82 2.68 -26.16
CA THR A 12 -3.63 1.58 -25.61
C THR A 12 -2.82 0.71 -24.65
N LEU A 13 -1.57 0.38 -24.99
CA LEU A 13 -0.68 -0.39 -24.13
C LEU A 13 -0.40 0.34 -22.80
N VAL A 14 -0.09 1.64 -22.87
CA VAL A 14 0.15 2.46 -21.67
C VAL A 14 -1.11 2.52 -20.80
N ALA A 15 -2.28 2.71 -21.40
CA ALA A 15 -3.55 2.71 -20.68
C ALA A 15 -3.83 1.36 -19.99
N MET A 16 -3.56 0.24 -20.65
CA MET A 16 -3.69 -1.10 -20.06
C MET A 16 -2.74 -1.30 -18.88
N LEU A 17 -1.48 -0.88 -19.00
CA LEU A 17 -0.49 -0.97 -17.90
C LEU A 17 -0.89 -0.09 -16.71
N CYS A 18 -1.34 1.15 -16.96
CA CYS A 18 -1.86 2.01 -15.90
C CYS A 18 -3.09 1.39 -15.21
N GLY A 19 -4.03 0.86 -15.98
CA GLY A 19 -5.20 0.16 -15.44
C GLY A 19 -4.81 -1.02 -14.55
N LEU A 20 -3.85 -1.84 -15.00
CA LEU A 20 -3.33 -2.97 -14.23
C LEU A 20 -2.71 -2.52 -12.90
N MET A 21 -1.91 -1.44 -12.89
CA MET A 21 -1.33 -0.90 -11.66
C MET A 21 -2.40 -0.43 -10.66
N TRP A 22 -3.47 0.21 -11.15
CA TRP A 22 -4.61 0.59 -10.31
C TRP A 22 -5.34 -0.62 -9.73
N CYS A 23 -5.56 -1.66 -10.53
CA CYS A 23 -6.17 -2.90 -10.06
C CYS A 23 -5.34 -3.58 -8.98
N ILE A 24 -4.02 -3.68 -9.16
CA ILE A 24 -3.11 -4.26 -8.15
C ILE A 24 -3.22 -3.49 -6.83
N ARG A 25 -3.18 -2.15 -6.88
CA ARG A 25 -3.35 -1.31 -5.67
C ARG A 25 -4.70 -1.49 -4.99
N ALA A 26 -5.78 -1.62 -5.77
CA ALA A 26 -7.11 -1.86 -5.23
C ALA A 26 -7.20 -3.23 -4.55
N LEU A 27 -6.61 -4.26 -5.16
CA LEU A 27 -6.54 -5.62 -4.61
C LEU A 27 -5.73 -5.64 -3.30
N GLU A 28 -4.59 -4.97 -3.27
CA GLU A 28 -3.75 -4.82 -2.07
C GLU A 28 -4.52 -4.17 -0.92
N ARG A 29 -5.26 -3.09 -1.20
CA ARG A 29 -6.06 -2.42 -0.18
C ARG A 29 -7.16 -3.33 0.39
N MET A 30 -7.78 -4.16 -0.46
CA MET A 30 -8.77 -5.15 -0.01
C MET A 30 -8.13 -6.26 0.84
N GLN A 31 -6.98 -6.79 0.42
CA GLN A 31 -6.27 -7.83 1.15
C GLN A 31 -5.76 -7.33 2.49
N PHE A 32 -5.24 -6.11 2.56
CA PHE A 32 -4.79 -5.49 3.80
C PHE A 32 -5.93 -5.34 4.81
N ARG A 33 -7.11 -4.87 4.36
CA ARG A 33 -8.30 -4.79 5.21
C ARG A 33 -8.75 -6.15 5.73
N ARG A 34 -8.71 -7.18 4.88
CA ARG A 34 -9.04 -8.56 5.30
C ARG A 34 -8.04 -9.07 6.33
N TYR A 35 -6.75 -8.79 6.15
CA TYR A 35 -5.70 -9.19 7.07
C TYR A 35 -5.86 -8.50 8.44
N LEU A 36 -6.11 -7.19 8.47
CA LEU A 36 -6.41 -6.48 9.71
C LEU A 36 -7.63 -7.06 10.44
N ALA A 37 -8.66 -7.42 9.67
CA ALA A 37 -9.86 -8.06 10.23
C ALA A 37 -9.56 -9.46 10.80
N SER A 38 -8.69 -10.26 10.16
CA SER A 38 -8.30 -11.57 10.68
C SER A 38 -7.44 -11.49 11.94
N GLU A 39 -6.64 -10.43 12.08
CA GLU A 39 -5.87 -10.13 13.30
C GLU A 39 -6.73 -9.52 14.42
N GLY A 40 -8.03 -9.31 14.19
CA GLY A 40 -8.94 -8.72 15.17
C GLY A 40 -8.69 -7.23 15.43
N ILE A 41 -8.05 -6.51 14.49
CA ILE A 41 -7.72 -5.09 14.59
C ILE A 41 -8.90 -4.27 14.05
N PRO A 42 -9.68 -3.57 14.90
CA PRO A 42 -10.84 -2.79 14.46
C PRO A 42 -10.38 -1.47 13.83
N VAL A 43 -10.07 -1.47 12.53
CA VAL A 43 -9.58 -0.27 11.83
C VAL A 43 -10.73 0.59 11.31
N VAL A 44 -10.76 1.86 11.73
CA VAL A 44 -11.79 2.83 11.30
C VAL A 44 -11.35 3.59 10.05
N ILE A 45 -10.07 4.00 9.98
CA ILE A 45 -9.53 4.73 8.84
C ILE A 45 -8.21 4.09 8.42
N LEU A 46 -8.11 3.80 7.12
CA LEU A 46 -6.91 3.33 6.47
C LEU A 46 -6.46 4.34 5.42
N ARG A 47 -5.40 5.10 5.75
CA ARG A 47 -4.76 6.01 4.80
C ARG A 47 -3.46 5.39 4.29
N HIS A 48 -3.41 5.11 3.00
CA HIS A 48 -2.17 4.72 2.34
C HIS A 48 -1.30 5.95 2.15
N VAL A 49 -0.09 5.92 2.68
CA VAL A 49 0.86 7.05 2.61
C VAL A 49 2.09 6.57 1.84
N TRP A 50 2.38 7.27 0.73
CA TRP A 50 3.61 7.07 -0.07
C TRP A 50 4.79 7.87 0.48
N TYR A 51 4.55 8.69 1.50
CA TYR A 51 5.54 9.55 2.12
C TYR A 51 6.24 8.82 3.26
N ASP A 52 7.48 9.23 3.51
CA ASP A 52 8.29 8.76 4.63
C ASP A 52 7.54 8.94 5.96
N PRO A 53 7.48 7.90 6.81
CA PRO A 53 6.90 8.03 8.14
C PRO A 53 7.73 9.03 8.98
N PRO A 54 7.21 9.55 10.09
CA PRO A 54 7.95 10.49 10.93
C PRO A 54 9.34 9.95 11.34
N LYS A 55 10.30 10.86 11.57
CA LYS A 55 11.71 10.51 11.88
C LYS A 55 11.85 9.54 13.06
N SER A 56 10.92 9.56 14.02
CA SER A 56 10.80 8.60 15.13
C SER A 56 10.75 7.16 14.61
N VAL A 57 9.86 6.89 13.65
CA VAL A 57 9.64 5.58 13.03
C VAL A 57 10.78 5.21 12.06
N GLN A 58 11.32 6.17 11.31
CA GLN A 58 12.48 5.96 10.43
C GLN A 58 13.73 5.51 11.19
N SER A 59 13.97 6.04 12.39
CA SER A 59 15.14 5.69 13.21
C SER A 59 15.16 4.22 13.63
N GLN A 60 13.99 3.62 13.84
CA GLN A 60 13.82 2.21 14.18
C GLN A 60 13.90 1.30 12.95
N THR A 61 13.62 1.82 11.75
CA THR A 61 13.64 1.07 10.48
C THR A 61 14.66 1.65 9.51
N ARG A 62 15.94 1.65 9.91
CA ARG A 62 17.12 2.20 9.21
C ARG A 62 17.38 1.70 7.77
N GLN A 63 16.58 0.80 7.20
CA GLN A 63 16.91 0.10 5.94
C GLN A 63 15.83 0.10 4.85
N LEU A 64 14.70 0.78 5.02
CA LEU A 64 13.48 0.39 4.28
C LEU A 64 12.81 1.53 3.52
N HIS A 65 13.55 2.08 2.56
CA HIS A 65 13.18 3.25 1.76
C HIS A 65 12.05 3.04 0.72
N TYR A 66 11.43 1.86 0.62
CA TYR A 66 10.39 1.57 -0.38
C TYR A 66 9.26 0.70 0.16
N ARG A 67 8.73 0.99 1.35
CA ARG A 67 7.63 0.20 1.94
C ARG A 67 6.34 1.01 2.02
N GLN A 68 5.23 0.35 1.73
CA GLN A 68 3.89 0.93 1.84
C GLN A 68 3.55 1.15 3.31
N TRP A 69 3.32 2.41 3.68
CA TRP A 69 2.91 2.80 5.02
C TRP A 69 1.41 3.04 5.05
N TYR A 70 0.79 2.58 6.12
CA TYR A 70 -0.61 2.78 6.39
C TYR A 70 -0.77 3.50 7.72
N GLU A 71 -1.40 4.66 7.69
CA GLU A 71 -1.91 5.26 8.92
C GLU A 71 -3.19 4.51 9.30
N VAL A 72 -3.18 3.88 10.46
CA VAL A 72 -4.28 3.10 11.01
C VAL A 72 -4.85 3.86 12.20
N ARG A 73 -6.10 4.30 12.08
CA ARG A 73 -6.83 4.92 13.20
C ARG A 73 -7.76 3.89 13.84
N PHE A 74 -7.58 3.68 15.14
CA PHE A 74 -8.38 2.80 15.98
C PHE A 74 -9.64 3.52 16.51
N PRO A 75 -10.66 2.80 17.01
CA PRO A 75 -11.93 3.37 17.47
C PRO A 75 -11.79 4.19 18.75
N ASP A 76 -10.74 3.91 19.54
CA ASP A 76 -10.34 4.66 20.73
C ASP A 76 -9.66 6.01 20.40
N GLY A 77 -9.51 6.33 19.11
CA GLY A 77 -8.84 7.54 18.63
C GLY A 77 -7.33 7.39 18.51
N THR A 78 -6.75 6.24 18.89
CA THR A 78 -5.32 5.97 18.77
C THR A 78 -4.92 5.88 17.29
N VAL A 79 -3.83 6.55 16.93
CA VAL A 79 -3.24 6.46 15.58
C VAL A 79 -1.97 5.66 15.67
N LYS A 80 -1.88 4.56 14.90
CA LYS A 80 -0.64 3.79 14.74
C LYS A 80 -0.22 3.77 13.28
N TRP A 81 1.08 3.70 13.06
CA TRP A 81 1.64 3.47 11.74
C TRP A 81 1.78 1.97 11.53
N ALA A 82 1.16 1.44 10.49
CA ALA A 82 1.30 0.06 10.09
C ALA A 82 2.19 -0.02 8.84
N GLN A 83 3.19 -0.89 8.88
CA GLN A 83 3.92 -1.29 7.70
C GLN A 83 3.41 -2.65 7.24
N PHE A 84 3.03 -2.72 5.96
CA PHE A 84 2.72 -3.99 5.32
C PHE A 84 3.91 -4.43 4.48
N GLN A 85 4.52 -5.55 4.86
CA GLN A 85 5.55 -6.17 4.05
C GLN A 85 4.94 -7.35 3.30
N ARG A 86 4.82 -7.18 1.98
CA ARG A 86 4.64 -8.31 1.07
C ARG A 86 6.02 -8.80 0.66
N HIS A 87 6.50 -9.85 1.31
CA HIS A 87 7.64 -10.61 0.78
C HIS A 87 7.15 -11.72 -0.16
N TYR A 88 6.02 -12.37 0.15
CA TYR A 88 5.39 -13.40 -0.69
C TYR A 88 3.86 -13.39 -0.51
N PRO A 89 3.06 -13.96 -1.43
CA PRO A 89 1.60 -14.01 -1.32
C PRO A 89 1.08 -14.74 -0.07
N SER A 90 1.90 -15.56 0.58
CA SER A 90 1.60 -16.33 1.80
C SER A 90 2.13 -15.71 3.10
N GLU A 91 3.05 -14.74 3.02
CA GLU A 91 3.70 -14.15 4.20
C GLU A 91 3.53 -12.63 4.15
N ALA A 92 2.40 -12.21 4.71
CA ALA A 92 2.10 -10.83 5.00
C ALA A 92 2.51 -10.54 6.44
N ALA A 93 3.59 -9.78 6.64
CA ALA A 93 3.96 -9.32 7.98
C ALA A 93 3.41 -7.90 8.18
N LEU A 94 2.50 -7.76 9.17
CA LEU A 94 2.04 -6.47 9.67
C LEU A 94 2.90 -6.08 10.86
N GLN A 95 3.61 -4.96 10.75
CA GLN A 95 4.30 -4.36 11.89
C GLN A 95 3.61 -3.05 12.25
N LEU A 96 3.12 -2.97 13.49
CA LEU A 96 2.53 -1.76 14.06
C LEU A 96 3.61 -1.00 14.82
N PHE A 97 3.70 0.29 14.53
CA PHE A 97 4.59 1.25 15.16
C PHE A 97 3.75 2.32 15.85
N ASP A 98 4.16 2.66 17.08
CA ASP A 98 3.61 3.83 17.76
C ASP A 98 4.16 5.12 17.12
N PRO A 99 3.38 6.21 17.08
CA PRO A 99 3.74 7.46 16.40
C PRO A 99 5.01 8.16 16.94
#